data_AF-A0AAU2LWW1-F1
#
_entry.id   AF-A0AAU2LWW1-F1
#
_cell.length_a   1.000
_cell.length_b   1.000
_cell.length_c   1.000
_cell.angle_alpha   90.00
_cell.angle_beta   90.00
_cell.angle_gamma   90.00
#
_symmetry.space_group_name_H-M   'P 1'
#
loop_
_entity.id
_entity.type
_entity.pdbx_description
1 polymer ?
#
loop_
_entity_poly.entity_id
_entity_poly.type
_entity_poly.pdbx_seq_one_letter_code
_entity_poly.pdbx_strand_id
1 'polypeptide(L)'
;MDTIENVVGVVEILASSLFKASVHDADARLRGKGNVFQRLEDMAVLFTDAGFPDVRAALASDTWDRLLSTWAARHVFTHNDGVVDPKYLTRVPRTPLRVGQRLTLDDPTCRRAIEDTTLLCTALTELTS
;
A
#
# COMPACT_ATOMS: atom_id res chain seq x y z
N MET A 1 -17.02 3.56 -2.59
CA MET A 1 -16.13 2.38 -2.57
C MET A 1 -14.88 2.65 -3.44
N ASP A 2 -15.03 3.44 -4.51
CA ASP A 2 -13.97 3.92 -5.42
C ASP A 2 -12.81 4.70 -4.76
N THR A 3 -13.04 5.36 -3.62
CA THR A 3 -12.05 6.25 -3.01
C THR A 3 -10.78 5.51 -2.56
N ILE A 4 -10.89 4.33 -1.94
CA ILE A 4 -9.71 3.58 -1.46
C ILE A 4 -8.91 3.00 -2.62
N GLU A 5 -9.59 2.55 -3.67
CA GLU A 5 -8.91 2.06 -4.87
C GLU A 5 -8.07 3.17 -5.52
N ASN A 6 -8.67 4.36 -5.68
CA ASN A 6 -7.98 5.51 -6.23
C ASN A 6 -6.80 5.96 -5.36
N VAL A 7 -6.97 5.97 -4.03
CA VAL A 7 -5.93 6.33 -3.07
C VAL A 7 -4.71 5.40 -3.19
N VAL A 8 -4.92 4.08 -3.28
CA VAL A 8 -3.82 3.13 -3.50
C VAL A 8 -3.21 3.29 -4.89
N GLY A 9 -4.03 3.54 -5.92
CA GLY A 9 -3.57 3.75 -7.28
C GLY A 9 -2.62 4.95 -7.42
N VAL A 10 -2.82 6.02 -6.65
CA VAL A 10 -1.91 7.18 -6.62
C VAL A 10 -0.50 6.75 -6.16
N VAL A 11 -0.42 5.98 -5.07
CA VAL A 11 0.86 5.48 -4.54
C VAL A 11 1.54 4.55 -5.54
N GLU A 12 0.77 3.66 -6.18
CA GLU A 12 1.28 2.74 -7.20
C GLU A 12 1.97 3.50 -8.35
N ILE A 13 1.28 4.50 -8.91
CA ILE A 13 1.77 5.31 -10.03
C ILE A 13 3.01 6.10 -9.62
N LEU A 14 2.95 6.77 -8.46
CA LEU A 14 4.06 7.57 -7.96
C LEU A 14 5.30 6.70 -7.70
N ALA A 15 5.14 5.62 -6.94
CA ALA A 15 6.24 4.72 -6.59
C ALA A 15 6.87 4.09 -7.84
N SER A 16 6.06 3.68 -8.83
CA SER A 16 6.58 3.17 -10.10
C SER A 16 7.38 4.23 -10.85
N SER A 17 6.93 5.48 -10.86
CA SER A 17 7.61 6.58 -11.55
C SER A 17 8.95 6.89 -10.88
N LEU A 18 8.95 7.06 -9.55
CA LEU A 18 10.15 7.35 -8.78
C LEU A 18 11.18 6.23 -8.91
N PHE A 19 10.76 4.97 -8.76
CA PHE A 19 11.69 3.84 -8.86
C PHE A 19 12.36 3.76 -10.25
N LYS A 20 11.59 3.94 -11.33
CA LYS A 20 12.13 3.91 -12.69
C LYS A 20 13.03 5.11 -12.99
N ALA A 21 12.79 6.26 -12.37
CA ALA A 21 13.63 7.44 -12.53
C ALA A 21 14.96 7.32 -11.77
N SER A 22 14.95 6.71 -10.58
CA SER A 22 16.09 6.71 -9.67
C SER A 22 16.95 5.44 -9.72
N VAL A 23 16.51 4.37 -10.38
CA VAL A 23 17.23 3.09 -10.46
C VAL A 23 17.68 2.77 -11.89
N HIS A 24 18.99 2.75 -12.12
CA HIS A 24 19.59 2.56 -13.46
C HIS A 24 19.17 1.24 -14.15
N ASP A 25 18.96 0.16 -13.39
CA ASP A 25 18.59 -1.17 -13.88
C ASP A 25 17.13 -1.56 -13.54
N ALA A 26 16.24 -0.56 -13.40
CA ALA A 26 14.85 -0.75 -12.96
C ALA A 26 14.11 -1.86 -13.74
N ASP A 27 14.21 -1.89 -15.08
CA ASP A 27 13.53 -2.89 -15.90
C ASP A 27 14.00 -4.32 -15.63
N ALA A 28 15.29 -4.51 -15.33
CA ALA A 28 15.83 -5.81 -14.96
C ALA A 28 15.27 -6.24 -13.59
N ARG A 29 15.21 -5.32 -12.63
CA ARG A 29 14.69 -5.57 -11.28
C ARG A 29 13.19 -5.82 -11.25
N LEU A 30 12.42 -5.19 -12.15
CA LEU A 30 10.97 -5.33 -12.24
C LEU A 30 10.52 -6.58 -13.00
N ARG A 31 11.41 -7.17 -13.81
CA ARG A 31 11.09 -8.32 -14.66
C ARG A 31 10.56 -9.50 -13.83
N GLY A 32 9.38 -9.99 -14.22
CA GLY A 32 8.75 -11.16 -13.59
C GLY A 32 8.10 -10.90 -12.23
N LYS A 33 8.13 -9.68 -11.68
CA LYS A 33 7.51 -9.36 -10.37
C LYS A 33 6.02 -9.02 -10.43
N GLY A 34 5.45 -8.96 -11.65
CA GLY A 34 4.10 -8.43 -11.88
C GLY A 34 3.99 -6.97 -11.43
N ASN A 35 2.79 -6.53 -11.09
CA ASN A 35 2.60 -5.17 -10.55
C ASN A 35 2.99 -5.12 -9.06
N VAL A 36 4.30 -5.01 -8.81
CA VAL A 36 4.89 -4.98 -7.46
C VAL A 36 4.47 -3.74 -6.67
N PHE A 37 4.20 -2.63 -7.35
CA PHE A 37 3.79 -1.37 -6.72
C PHE A 37 2.36 -1.41 -6.14
N GLN A 38 1.55 -2.40 -6.53
CA GLN A 38 0.25 -2.68 -5.89
C GLN A 38 0.37 -3.40 -4.54
N ARG A 39 1.58 -3.87 -4.19
CA ARG A 39 1.83 -4.68 -3.00
C ARG A 39 2.75 -3.88 -2.08
N LEU A 40 2.17 -3.26 -1.06
CA LEU A 40 2.84 -2.28 -0.20
C LEU A 40 4.18 -2.78 0.39
N GLU A 41 4.20 -3.99 0.94
CA GLU A 41 5.44 -4.58 1.49
C GLU A 41 6.46 -4.87 0.39
N ASP A 42 6.05 -5.51 -0.70
CA ASP A 42 6.97 -5.84 -1.79
C ASP A 42 7.55 -4.58 -2.43
N MET A 43 6.78 -3.50 -2.49
CA MET A 43 7.26 -2.19 -2.93
C MET A 43 8.32 -1.65 -1.98
N ALA A 44 8.09 -1.65 -0.66
CA ALA A 44 9.10 -1.20 0.31
C ALA A 44 10.40 -2.00 0.19
N VAL A 45 10.28 -3.34 0.09
CA VAL A 45 11.42 -4.24 -0.11
C VAL A 45 12.14 -3.95 -1.44
N LEU A 46 11.39 -3.65 -2.50
CA LEU A 46 11.98 -3.31 -3.80
C LEU A 46 12.89 -2.07 -3.73
N PHE A 47 12.48 -1.03 -2.99
CA PHE A 47 13.32 0.15 -2.78
C PHE A 47 14.56 -0.17 -1.94
N THR A 48 14.43 -0.95 -0.86
CA THR A 48 15.59 -1.35 -0.04
C THR A 48 16.58 -2.21 -0.82
N ASP A 49 16.09 -3.13 -1.65
CA ASP A 49 16.93 -3.98 -2.51
C ASP A 49 17.66 -3.15 -3.58
N ALA A 50 17.11 -1.99 -3.95
CA ALA A 50 17.75 -1.02 -4.85
C ALA A 50 18.74 -0.10 -4.14
N GLY A 51 18.93 -0.23 -2.83
CA GLY A 51 19.92 0.50 -2.04
C GLY A 51 19.40 1.78 -1.39
N PHE A 52 18.09 2.05 -1.45
CA PHE A 52 17.50 3.17 -0.72
C PHE A 52 17.27 2.82 0.76
N PRO A 53 17.16 3.85 1.63
CA PRO A 53 16.66 3.65 2.99
C PRO A 53 15.31 2.93 3.01
N ASP A 54 14.99 2.28 4.14
CA ASP A 54 13.69 1.66 4.30
C ASP A 54 12.61 2.73 4.52
N VAL A 55 11.68 2.89 3.55
CA VAL A 55 10.57 3.85 3.65
C VAL A 55 9.71 3.64 4.90
N ARG A 56 9.67 2.41 5.43
CA ARG A 56 8.93 2.08 6.66
C ARG A 56 9.53 2.78 7.87
N ALA A 57 10.85 3.00 7.87
CA ALA A 57 11.55 3.71 8.94
C ALA A 57 11.37 5.24 8.88
N ALA A 58 10.95 5.77 7.72
CA ALA A 58 10.62 7.19 7.55
C ALA A 58 9.20 7.54 8.03
N LEU A 59 8.37 6.53 8.33
CA LEU A 59 7.01 6.69 8.81
C LEU A 59 6.92 6.32 10.29
N ALA A 60 5.95 6.91 11.00
CA ALA A 60 5.59 6.44 12.33
C ALA A 60 5.10 4.98 12.25
N SER A 61 5.46 4.15 13.23
CA SER A 61 5.20 2.70 13.18
C SER A 61 3.72 2.36 13.02
N ASP A 62 2.84 3.17 13.60
CA ASP A 62 1.40 3.02 13.51
C ASP A 62 0.84 3.44 12.12
N THR A 63 1.50 4.34 11.40
CA THR A 63 1.14 4.72 10.04
C THR A 63 1.31 3.55 9.07
N TRP A 64 2.39 2.78 9.19
CA TRP A 64 2.60 1.61 8.32
C TRP A 64 1.53 0.52 8.51
N ASP A 65 1.19 0.22 9.77
CA ASP A 65 0.11 -0.74 10.10
C ASP A 65 -1.25 -0.32 9.52
N ARG A 66 -1.55 0.99 9.54
CA ARG A 66 -2.78 1.54 8.96
C ARG A 66 -2.77 1.49 7.44
N LEU A 67 -1.62 1.72 6.81
CA LEU A 67 -1.45 1.54 5.36
C LEU A 67 -1.65 0.07 4.97
N LEU A 68 -1.09 -0.89 5.71
CA LEU A 68 -1.35 -2.32 5.48
C LEU A 68 -2.84 -2.65 5.53
N SER A 69 -3.55 -2.08 6.51
CA SER A 69 -5.01 -2.24 6.64
C SER A 69 -5.76 -1.61 5.45
N THR A 70 -5.31 -0.46 4.96
CA THR A 70 -5.86 0.21 3.77
C THR A 70 -5.68 -0.64 2.50
N TRP A 71 -4.51 -1.24 2.30
CA TRP A 71 -4.26 -2.15 1.19
C TRP A 71 -5.08 -3.44 1.28
N ALA A 72 -5.27 -3.97 2.49
CA ALA A 72 -6.15 -5.11 2.72
C ALA A 72 -7.62 -4.76 2.40
N ALA A 73 -8.08 -3.56 2.77
CA ALA A 73 -9.41 -3.07 2.44
C ALA A 73 -9.60 -2.92 0.92
N ARG A 74 -8.61 -2.38 0.18
CA ARG A 74 -8.62 -2.36 -1.29
C ARG A 74 -8.83 -3.76 -1.86
N HIS A 75 -8.05 -4.75 -1.40
CA HIS A 75 -8.19 -6.14 -1.87
C HIS A 75 -9.63 -6.63 -1.71
N VAL A 76 -10.24 -6.40 -0.54
CA VAL A 76 -11.63 -6.81 -0.27
C VAL A 76 -12.61 -6.12 -1.21
N PHE A 77 -12.49 -4.81 -1.42
CA PHE A 77 -13.40 -4.07 -2.30
C PHE A 77 -13.23 -4.44 -3.78
N THR A 78 -12.00 -4.51 -4.28
CA THR A 78 -11.72 -4.76 -5.70
C THR A 78 -11.91 -6.23 -6.10
N HIS A 79 -11.60 -7.18 -5.21
CA HIS A 79 -11.56 -8.61 -5.58
C HIS A 79 -12.65 -9.46 -4.95
N ASN A 80 -13.32 -9.00 -3.90
CA ASN A 80 -14.33 -9.79 -3.20
C ASN A 80 -15.64 -9.03 -2.96
N ASP A 81 -15.94 -8.01 -3.77
CA ASP A 81 -17.17 -7.20 -3.69
C ASP A 81 -17.45 -6.67 -2.26
N GLY A 82 -16.37 -6.26 -1.57
CA GLY A 82 -16.45 -5.77 -0.21
C GLY A 82 -16.70 -6.84 0.85
N VAL A 83 -16.66 -8.13 0.51
CA VAL A 83 -16.83 -9.24 1.45
C VAL A 83 -15.48 -9.64 2.05
N VAL A 84 -15.42 -9.82 3.36
CA VAL A 84 -14.20 -10.24 4.07
C VAL A 84 -13.87 -11.70 3.73
N ASP A 85 -12.62 -11.94 3.35
CA ASP A 85 -12.06 -13.27 3.09
C ASP A 85 -10.94 -13.63 4.09
N PRO A 86 -10.43 -14.87 4.10
CA PRO A 86 -9.31 -15.25 4.97
C PRO A 86 -8.04 -14.41 4.72
N LYS A 87 -7.80 -13.97 3.48
CA LYS A 87 -6.64 -13.17 3.11
C LYS A 87 -6.68 -11.81 3.81
N TYR A 88 -7.83 -11.17 3.93
CA TYR A 88 -8.00 -9.95 4.71
C TYR A 88 -7.68 -10.17 6.19
N LEU A 89 -8.21 -11.23 6.81
CA LEU A 89 -8.00 -11.49 8.25
C LEU A 89 -6.54 -11.79 8.61
N THR A 90 -5.78 -12.40 7.68
CA THR A 90 -4.33 -12.57 7.88
C THR A 90 -3.57 -11.25 7.87
N ARG A 91 -4.07 -10.23 7.14
CA ARG A 91 -3.45 -8.91 7.03
C ARG A 91 -3.94 -7.92 8.09
N VAL A 92 -5.15 -8.11 8.60
CA VAL A 92 -5.77 -7.25 9.63
C VAL A 92 -6.21 -8.11 10.83
N PRO A 93 -5.29 -8.75 11.57
CA PRO A 93 -5.63 -9.77 12.56
C PRO A 93 -6.39 -9.23 13.78
N ARG A 94 -6.34 -7.92 14.03
CA ARG A 94 -7.03 -7.25 15.14
C ARG A 94 -8.48 -6.83 14.80
N THR A 95 -8.94 -7.08 13.57
CA THR A 95 -10.31 -6.73 13.18
C THR A 95 -11.34 -7.60 13.91
N PRO A 96 -12.49 -7.04 14.33
CA PRO A 96 -13.59 -7.84 14.87
C PRO A 96 -14.39 -8.57 13.76
N LEU A 97 -14.10 -8.30 12.49
CA LEU A 97 -14.81 -8.88 11.34
C LEU A 97 -14.49 -10.37 11.17
N ARG A 98 -15.43 -11.07 10.54
CA ARG A 98 -15.35 -12.49 10.20
C ARG A 98 -15.51 -12.69 8.70
N VAL A 99 -15.02 -13.82 8.20
CA VAL A 99 -15.21 -14.23 6.80
C VAL A 99 -16.69 -14.20 6.43
N GLY A 100 -17.00 -13.65 5.25
CA GLY A 100 -18.36 -13.51 4.74
C GLY A 100 -19.09 -12.23 5.16
N GLN A 101 -18.55 -11.45 6.11
CA GLN A 101 -19.12 -10.15 6.47
C GLN A 101 -18.71 -9.07 5.47
N ARG A 102 -19.56 -8.04 5.28
CA ARG A 102 -19.22 -6.89 4.44
C ARG A 102 -18.34 -5.91 5.21
N LEU A 103 -17.23 -5.52 4.60
CA LEU A 103 -16.37 -4.45 5.08
C LEU A 103 -17.07 -3.11 4.82
N THR A 104 -17.18 -2.30 5.87
CA THR A 104 -17.65 -0.92 5.80
C THR A 104 -16.55 -0.03 6.35
N LEU A 105 -16.25 1.06 5.65
CA LEU A 105 -15.37 2.11 6.14
C LEU A 105 -16.19 3.33 6.50
N ASP A 106 -15.95 3.90 7.67
CA ASP A 106 -16.53 5.17 8.09
C ASP A 106 -15.71 6.36 7.58
N ASP A 107 -16.25 7.57 7.73
CA ASP A 107 -15.58 8.81 7.32
C ASP A 107 -14.20 8.99 7.99
N PRO A 108 -14.05 8.79 9.32
CA PRO A 108 -12.74 8.87 9.97
C PRO A 108 -11.70 7.93 9.38
N THR A 109 -12.09 6.69 9.04
CA THR A 109 -11.19 5.71 8.43
C THR A 109 -10.79 6.15 7.01
N CYS A 110 -11.74 6.66 6.22
CA CYS A 110 -11.44 7.16 4.87
C CYS A 110 -10.48 8.36 4.91
N ARG A 111 -10.71 9.34 5.79
CA ARG A 111 -9.81 10.50 5.95
C ARG A 111 -8.40 10.07 6.35
N ARG A 112 -8.30 9.14 7.30
CA ARG A 112 -7.02 8.62 7.76
C ARG A 112 -6.25 7.88 6.67
N ALA A 113 -6.95 7.11 5.83
CA ALA A 113 -6.31 6.47 4.67
C ALA A 113 -5.72 7.49 3.70
N ILE A 114 -6.39 8.63 3.48
CA ILE A 114 -5.88 9.72 2.63
C ILE A 114 -4.65 10.39 3.27
N GLU A 115 -4.70 10.68 4.58
CA GLU A 115 -3.58 11.26 5.32
C GLU A 115 -2.36 10.33 5.30
N ASP A 116 -2.55 9.05 5.64
CA ASP A 116 -1.48 8.06 5.68
C ASP A 116 -0.85 7.84 4.30
N THR A 117 -1.64 7.82 3.23
CA THR A 117 -1.10 7.71 1.86
C THR A 117 -0.39 8.97 1.40
N THR A 118 -0.83 10.15 1.85
CA THR A 118 -0.10 11.40 1.62
C THR A 118 1.28 11.34 2.27
N LEU A 119 1.37 10.89 3.52
CA LEU A 119 2.65 10.70 4.22
C LEU A 119 3.56 9.70 3.49
N LEU A 120 3.00 8.60 3.00
CA LEU A 120 3.76 7.61 2.22
C LEU A 120 4.29 8.22 0.91
N CYS A 121 3.49 8.99 0.18
CA CYS A 121 3.92 9.67 -1.04
C CYS A 121 5.07 10.66 -0.77
N THR A 122 4.97 11.44 0.31
CA THR A 122 6.03 12.35 0.73
C THR A 122 7.31 11.59 1.05
N ALA A 123 7.22 10.54 1.89
CA ALA A 123 8.37 9.73 2.27
C ALA A 123 9.05 9.06 1.05
N LEU A 124 8.27 8.54 0.09
CA LEU A 124 8.82 7.97 -1.15
C LEU A 124 9.55 9.02 -1.99
N THR A 125 9.02 10.24 -2.08
CA THR A 125 9.64 11.31 -2.86
C THR A 125 10.98 11.72 -2.24
N GLU A 126 11.01 11.94 -0.93
CA GLU A 126 12.21 12.31 -0.18
C GLU A 126 13.30 11.24 -0.26
N LEU A 127 12.91 9.96 -0.25
CA LEU A 127 13.81 8.81 -0.33
C LEU A 127 14.55 8.69 -1.65
N THR A 128 13.99 9.27 -2.72
CA THR A 128 14.56 9.25 -4.08
C THR A 128 15.16 10.58 -4.54
N SER A 129 15.10 11.60 -3.69
CA SER A 129 15.62 12.95 -3.95
C SER A 129 17.12 13.07 -3.71
#